data_AF-A0A1G1IDZ8-F1
#
_entry.id   AF-A0A1G1IDZ8-F1
#
_cell.length_a   1.000
_cell.length_b   1.000
_cell.length_c   1.000
_cell.angle_alpha   90.00
_cell.angle_beta   90.00
_cell.angle_gamma   90.00
#
_symmetry.space_group_name_H-M   'P 1'
#
loop_
_entity.id
_entity.type
_entity.pdbx_description
1 polymer ?
#
loop_
_entity_poly.entity_id
_entity_poly.type
_entity_poly.pdbx_seq_one_letter_code
_entity_poly.pdbx_strand_id
1 'polypeptide(L)'
;MELSAKTLWPLFPLLLLVVVVCLTWAMVRVVRRASGSTAIWLQAGALGCYVLAAVAAVASERGAVSAHLHRPFSLLAQLAIALALFHLWGKDRSLTVLNSVAWAAILADTALHYILHR
;
A
#
# COMPACT_ATOMS: atom_id res chain seq x y z
N MET A 1 -18.91 23.28 2.13
CA MET A 1 -19.17 21.82 2.15
C MET A 1 -18.36 21.27 3.31
N GLU A 2 -19.02 20.97 4.44
CA GLU A 2 -18.33 20.26 5.53
C GLU A 2 -18.06 18.83 5.07
N LEU A 3 -16.79 18.49 4.85
CA LEU A 3 -16.36 17.11 4.65
C LEU A 3 -16.59 16.38 5.98
N SER A 4 -17.80 15.88 6.18
CA SER A 4 -18.18 15.17 7.40
C SER A 4 -17.31 13.92 7.54
N ALA A 5 -16.52 13.85 8.61
CA ALA A 5 -15.56 12.77 8.87
C ALA A 5 -16.18 11.36 8.78
N LYS A 6 -17.49 11.24 9.05
CA LYS A 6 -18.27 10.01 8.91
C LYS A 6 -18.40 9.51 7.45
N THR A 7 -18.37 10.42 6.48
CA THR A 7 -18.49 10.09 5.04
C THR A 7 -17.17 9.63 4.44
N LEU A 8 -16.05 10.13 4.98
CA LEU A 8 -14.70 9.80 4.53
C LEU A 8 -14.12 8.55 5.20
N TRP A 9 -14.65 8.17 6.36
CA TRP A 9 -14.24 6.95 7.07
C TRP A 9 -14.25 5.66 6.21
N PRO A 10 -15.30 5.35 5.41
CA PRO A 10 -15.29 4.14 4.58
C PRO A 10 -14.25 4.16 3.46
N LEU A 11 -13.63 5.31 3.16
CA LEU A 11 -12.57 5.39 2.15
C LEU A 11 -11.28 4.69 2.62
N PHE A 12 -10.99 4.67 3.92
CA PHE A 12 -9.81 4.00 4.48
C PHE A 12 -9.77 2.50 4.18
N PRO A 13 -10.78 1.68 4.55
CA PRO A 13 -10.78 0.26 4.22
C PRO A 13 -10.88 0.00 2.71
N LEU A 14 -11.50 0.92 1.95
CA LEU A 14 -11.56 0.82 0.49
C LEU A 14 -10.17 0.98 -0.14
N LEU A 15 -9.41 2.01 0.25
CA LEU A 15 -8.04 2.24 -0.20
C LEU A 15 -7.15 1.06 0.19
N LEU A 16 -7.33 0.53 1.40
CA LEU A 16 -6.63 -0.66 1.85
C LEU A 16 -6.90 -1.86 0.96
N LEU A 17 -8.17 -2.13 0.66
CA LEU A 17 -8.56 -3.20 -0.25
C LEU A 17 -7.93 -3.03 -1.63
N VAL A 18 -7.94 -1.82 -2.18
CA VAL A 18 -7.32 -1.51 -3.48
C VAL A 18 -5.84 -1.87 -3.48
N VAL A 19 -5.10 -1.47 -2.44
CA VAL A 19 -3.66 -1.78 -2.34
C VAL A 19 -3.43 -3.28 -2.22
N VAL A 20 -4.16 -3.99 -1.34
CA VAL A 20 -4.03 -5.45 -1.18
C VAL A 20 -4.29 -6.16 -2.50
N VAL A 21 -5.36 -5.81 -3.21
CA VAL A 21 -5.71 -6.43 -4.50
C VAL A 21 -4.63 -6.15 -5.54
N CYS A 22 -4.13 -4.91 -5.63
CA CYS A 22 -3.08 -4.55 -6.59
C CYS A 22 -1.77 -5.31 -6.33
N LEU A 23 -1.31 -5.35 -5.07
CA LEU A 23 -0.07 -6.03 -4.70
C LEU A 23 -0.19 -7.56 -4.83
N THR A 24 -1.34 -8.13 -4.45
CA THR A 24 -1.60 -9.57 -4.63
C THR A 24 -1.60 -9.94 -6.11
N TRP A 25 -2.26 -9.14 -6.95
CA TRP A 25 -2.28 -9.39 -8.40
C TRP A 25 -0.90 -9.22 -9.05
N ALA A 26 -0.13 -8.23 -8.58
CA ALA A 26 1.25 -8.03 -9.02
C ALA A 26 2.11 -9.25 -8.65
N MET A 27 1.97 -9.77 -7.43
CA MET A 27 2.65 -10.99 -6.96
C MET A 27 2.30 -12.21 -7.81
N VAL A 28 1.01 -12.47 -8.04
CA VAL A 28 0.55 -13.57 -8.90
C VAL A 28 1.13 -13.44 -10.31
N ARG A 29 1.19 -12.23 -10.89
CA ARG A 29 1.79 -12.04 -12.21
C ARG A 29 3.28 -12.33 -12.23
N VAL A 30 4.04 -11.85 -11.24
CA VAL A 30 5.48 -12.08 -11.18
C VAL A 30 5.80 -13.57 -11.05
N VAL A 31 5.04 -14.29 -10.21
CA VAL A 31 5.16 -15.76 -10.07
C VAL A 31 4.79 -16.48 -11.36
N ARG A 32 3.66 -16.13 -11.99
CA ARG A 32 3.19 -16.78 -13.23
C ARG A 32 4.06 -16.51 -14.45
N ARG A 33 4.73 -15.35 -14.51
CA ARG A 33 5.61 -14.97 -15.62
C ARG A 33 7.06 -15.41 -15.44
N ALA A 34 7.37 -16.16 -14.37
CA ALA A 34 8.74 -16.48 -13.98
C ALA A 34 9.64 -15.24 -14.00
N SER A 35 9.06 -14.08 -13.63
CA SER A 35 9.78 -12.82 -13.62
C SER A 35 10.87 -12.97 -12.55
N GLY A 36 12.14 -12.79 -12.94
CA GLY A 36 13.30 -13.29 -12.18
C GLY A 36 13.27 -13.01 -10.68
N SER A 37 13.98 -13.84 -9.90
CA SER A 37 13.95 -13.88 -8.42
C SER A 37 13.88 -12.52 -7.72
N THR A 38 14.59 -11.51 -8.21
CA THR A 38 14.54 -10.13 -7.71
C THR A 38 13.15 -9.49 -7.74
N ALA A 39 12.38 -9.69 -8.80
CA ALA A 39 11.02 -9.17 -8.92
C ALA A 39 10.06 -9.85 -7.93
N ILE A 40 10.25 -11.14 -7.67
CA ILE A 40 9.48 -11.90 -6.67
C ILE A 40 9.77 -11.34 -5.28
N TRP A 41 11.04 -11.15 -4.93
CA TRP A 41 11.45 -10.60 -3.64
C TRP A 41 10.94 -9.17 -3.42
N LEU A 42 11.00 -8.31 -4.45
CA LEU A 42 10.49 -6.94 -4.35
C LEU A 42 8.97 -6.90 -4.14
N GLN A 43 8.20 -7.74 -4.86
CA GLN A 43 6.75 -7.80 -4.67
C GLN A 43 6.35 -8.47 -3.35
N ALA A 44 7.05 -9.52 -2.95
CA ALA A 44 6.88 -10.16 -1.65
C ALA A 44 7.16 -9.18 -0.50
N GLY A 45 8.23 -8.40 -0.62
CA GLY A 45 8.60 -7.36 0.33
C GLY A 45 7.56 -6.24 0.41
N ALA A 46 7.06 -5.76 -0.73
CA ALA A 46 6.02 -4.74 -0.77
C ALA A 46 4.70 -5.23 -0.14
N LEU A 47 4.25 -6.44 -0.51
CA LEU A 47 3.05 -7.04 0.07
C LEU A 47 3.22 -7.30 1.58
N GLY A 48 4.36 -7.84 1.99
CA GLY A 48 4.68 -8.10 3.39
C GLY A 48 4.70 -6.81 4.22
N CYS A 49 5.37 -5.76 3.75
CA CYS A 49 5.37 -4.45 4.41
C CYS A 49 3.96 -3.87 4.52
N TYR A 50 3.13 -4.03 3.48
CA TYR A 50 1.77 -3.54 3.50
C TYR A 50 0.86 -4.31 4.46
N VAL A 51 0.97 -5.64 4.52
CA VAL A 51 0.26 -6.47 5.49
C VAL A 51 0.68 -6.11 6.92
N LEU A 52 1.97 -5.90 7.16
CA LEU A 52 2.46 -5.44 8.47
C LEU A 52 1.90 -4.06 8.83
N ALA A 53 1.81 -3.13 7.87
CA ALA A 53 1.17 -1.83 8.08
C ALA A 53 -0.32 -1.97 8.46
N ALA A 54 -1.05 -2.86 7.77
CA ALA A 54 -2.45 -3.14 8.07
C ALA A 54 -2.64 -3.77 9.45
N VAL A 55 -1.78 -4.73 9.84
CA VAL A 55 -1.80 -5.34 11.18
C VAL A 55 -1.49 -4.30 12.25
N ALA A 56 -0.51 -3.41 12.01
CA ALA A 56 -0.18 -2.32 12.93
C ALA A 56 -1.35 -1.33 13.07
N ALA A 57 -2.08 -1.04 12.00
CA ALA A 57 -3.27 -0.19 12.04
C ALA A 57 -4.39 -0.83 12.88
N VAL A 58 -4.70 -2.11 12.66
CA VAL A 58 -5.70 -2.85 13.45
C VAL A 58 -5.30 -2.97 14.92
N ALA A 59 -4.01 -3.20 15.20
CA ALA A 59 -3.49 -3.25 16.56
C ALA A 59 -3.57 -1.87 17.26
N SER A 60 -3.42 -0.79 16.50
CA SER A 60 -3.57 0.57 17.03
C SER A 60 -5.02 0.94 17.30
N GLU A 61 -5.96 0.60 16.41
CA GLU A 61 -7.40 0.79 16.64
C GLU A 61 -7.92 0.03 17.86
N ARG A 62 -7.30 -1.11 18.19
CA ARG A 62 -7.60 -1.90 19.40
C ARG A 62 -6.98 -1.34 20.69
N GLY A 63 -6.30 -0.19 20.62
CA GLY A 63 -5.70 0.49 21.77
C GLY A 63 -4.42 -0.18 22.31
N ALA A 64 -3.87 -1.16 21.62
CA ALA A 64 -2.69 -1.90 22.07
C ALA A 64 -1.37 -1.17 21.76
N VAL A 65 -1.37 -0.21 20.82
CA VAL A 65 -0.16 0.48 20.33
C VAL A 65 -0.46 1.93 19.96
N SER A 66 0.48 2.85 20.28
CA SER A 66 0.38 4.28 19.94
C SER A 66 0.08 4.51 18.46
N ALA A 67 -0.89 5.39 18.16
CA ALA A 67 -1.38 5.75 16.83
C ALA A 67 -0.31 6.21 15.84
N HIS A 68 0.92 6.48 16.29
CA HIS A 68 2.03 6.84 15.42
C HIS A 68 2.78 5.66 14.79
N LEU A 69 2.55 4.42 15.25
CA LEU A 69 3.37 3.27 14.80
C LEU A 69 3.06 2.80 13.37
N HIS A 70 1.89 3.09 12.81
CA HIS A 70 1.54 2.69 11.44
C HIS A 70 2.22 3.55 10.35
N ARG A 71 2.62 4.80 10.68
CA ARG A 71 3.27 5.74 9.75
C ARG A 71 4.61 5.23 9.19
N PRO A 72 5.57 4.71 9.98
CA PRO A 72 6.83 4.19 9.44
C PRO A 72 6.61 2.98 8.54
N PHE A 73 5.61 2.12 8.82
CA PHE A 73 5.30 0.98 7.96
C PHE A 73 4.67 1.41 6.62
N SER A 74 3.82 2.44 6.62
CA SER A 74 3.29 3.03 5.38
C SER A 74 4.41 3.64 4.52
N LEU A 75 5.37 4.34 5.13
CA LEU A 75 6.56 4.86 4.45
C LEU A 75 7.46 3.74 3.90
N LEU A 76 7.67 2.66 4.65
CA LEU A 76 8.41 1.49 4.19
C LEU A 76 7.71 0.80 3.02
N ALA A 77 6.38 0.68 3.05
CA ALA A 77 5.59 0.14 1.94
C ALA A 77 5.70 1.05 0.71
N GLN A 78 5.63 2.38 0.86
CA GLN A 78 5.84 3.34 -0.23
C GLN A 78 7.25 3.23 -0.83
N LEU A 79 8.29 3.11 0.00
CA LEU A 79 9.67 2.91 -0.44
C LEU A 79 9.83 1.59 -1.20
N ALA A 80 9.27 0.49 -0.68
CA ALA A 80 9.30 -0.80 -1.32
C ALA A 80 8.59 -0.80 -2.69
N ILE A 81 7.42 -0.15 -2.78
CA ILE A 81 6.66 -0.01 -4.02
C ILE A 81 7.39 0.91 -5.01
N ALA A 82 8.00 2.01 -4.53
CA ALA A 82 8.80 2.91 -5.36
C ALA A 82 10.05 2.20 -5.92
N LEU A 83 10.73 1.40 -5.10
CA LEU A 83 11.87 0.59 -5.53
C LEU A 83 11.46 -0.47 -6.55
N ALA A 84 10.31 -1.13 -6.32
CA ALA A 84 9.72 -2.07 -7.27
C ALA A 84 9.35 -1.38 -8.60
N LEU A 85 8.77 -0.17 -8.55
CA LEU A 85 8.48 0.65 -9.72
C LEU A 85 9.74 0.99 -10.51
N PHE A 86 10.79 1.44 -9.82
CA PHE A 86 12.06 1.80 -10.46
C PHE A 86 12.73 0.58 -11.13
N HIS A 87 12.76 -0.57 -10.46
CA HIS A 87 13.36 -1.79 -11.01
C HIS A 87 12.56 -2.44 -12.15
N LEU A 88 11.24 -2.32 -12.13
CA LEU A 88 10.33 -2.87 -13.14
C LEU A 88 9.97 -1.86 -14.23
N TRP A 89 10.46 -0.62 -14.13
CA TRP A 89 10.19 0.45 -15.09
C TRP A 89 10.63 0.04 -16.50
N GLY A 90 9.69 0.07 -17.45
CA GLY A 90 9.95 -0.30 -18.84
C GLY A 90 10.06 -1.81 -19.13
N LYS A 91 10.09 -2.68 -18.11
CA LYS A 91 10.15 -4.16 -18.30
C LYS A 91 8.78 -4.81 -18.41
N ASP A 92 7.84 -4.40 -17.56
CA ASP A 92 6.46 -4.89 -17.62
C ASP A 92 5.48 -3.76 -17.26
N ARG A 93 4.91 -3.15 -18.32
CA ARG A 93 3.97 -2.03 -18.21
C ARG A 93 2.79 -2.32 -17.29
N SER A 94 2.35 -3.58 -17.20
CA SER A 94 1.25 -3.92 -16.32
C SER A 94 1.65 -3.97 -14.85
N LEU A 95 2.85 -4.45 -14.52
CA LEU A 95 3.38 -4.39 -13.15
C LEU A 95 3.63 -2.95 -12.72
N THR A 96 4.10 -2.11 -13.65
CA THR A 96 4.20 -0.66 -13.43
C THR A 96 2.83 -0.09 -13.06
N VAL A 97 1.77 -0.36 -13.84
CA VAL A 97 0.42 0.15 -13.54
C VAL A 97 -0.08 -0.33 -12.18
N LEU A 98 0.05 -1.62 -11.85
CA LEU A 98 -0.41 -2.16 -10.56
C LEU A 98 0.33 -1.53 -9.38
N ASN A 99 1.64 -1.38 -9.49
CA ASN A 99 2.44 -0.72 -8.44
C ASN A 99 2.12 0.78 -8.37
N SER A 100 1.88 1.46 -9.48
CA SER A 100 1.49 2.87 -9.51
C SER A 100 0.13 3.11 -8.85
N VAL A 101 -0.85 2.24 -9.11
CA VAL A 101 -2.18 2.31 -8.47
C VAL A 101 -2.07 2.06 -6.98
N ALA A 102 -1.31 1.04 -6.57
CA ALA A 102 -1.03 0.78 -5.15
C ALA A 102 -0.36 1.99 -4.47
N TRP A 103 0.64 2.58 -5.12
CA TRP A 103 1.33 3.76 -4.58
C TRP A 103 0.42 4.98 -4.46
N ALA A 104 -0.40 5.25 -5.48
CA ALA A 104 -1.37 6.34 -5.47
C ALA A 104 -2.44 6.16 -4.38
N ALA A 105 -2.89 4.91 -4.14
CA ALA A 105 -3.85 4.62 -3.08
C ALA A 105 -3.26 4.86 -1.68
N ILE A 106 -1.99 4.54 -1.44
CA ILE A 106 -1.32 4.85 -0.15
C ILE A 106 -1.12 6.36 0.02
N LEU A 107 -0.80 7.10 -1.05
CA LEU A 107 -0.73 8.56 -1.02
C LEU A 107 -2.10 9.18 -0.73
N ALA A 108 -3.17 8.67 -1.34
CA ALA A 108 -4.53 9.11 -1.08
C ALA A 108 -4.95 8.85 0.38
N ASP A 109 -4.57 7.70 0.95
CA ASP A 109 -4.79 7.37 2.36
C ASP A 109 -4.10 8.37 3.30
N THR A 110 -2.86 8.74 2.97
CA THR A 110 -2.10 9.73 3.74
C THR A 110 -2.71 11.13 3.64
N ALA A 111 -3.13 11.52 2.44
CA ALA A 111 -3.80 12.80 2.21
C ALA A 111 -5.15 12.88 2.94
N LEU A 112 -5.89 11.77 2.97
CA LEU A 112 -7.16 11.68 3.68
C LEU A 112 -6.97 11.84 5.19
N HIS A 113 -5.98 11.15 5.77
CA HIS A 113 -5.59 11.34 7.17
C HIS A 113 -5.20 12.79 7.48
N TYR A 114 -4.48 13.46 6.58
CA TYR A 114 -4.07 14.86 6.77
C TYR A 114 -5.28 15.83 6.74
N ILE A 115 -6.24 15.60 5.84
CA ILE A 115 -7.45 16.42 5.72
C ILE A 115 -8.37 16.24 6.95
N LEU A 116 -8.52 15.01 7.45
CA LEU A 116 -9.38 14.69 8.59
C LEU A 116 -8.84 15.18 9.93
N HIS A 117 -7.53 15.38 10.05
CA HIS A 117 -6.86 15.77 11.29
C HIS A 117 -6.56 17.28 11.37
N ARG A 118 -7.09 18.06 10.42
CA ARG A 118 -7.05 19.53 10.36
C ARG A 118 -8.41 20.10 10.77
#